data_AF-Q2HH78-F1
#
_entry.id   AF-Q2HH78-F1
#
_cell.length_a   1.000
_cell.length_b   1.000
_cell.length_c   1.000
_cell.angle_alpha   90.00
_cell.angle_beta   90.00
_cell.angle_gamma   90.00
#
_symmetry.space_group_name_H-M   'P 1'
#
loop_
_entity.id
_entity.type
_entity.pdbx_description
1 polymer ?
#
loop_
_entity_poly.entity_id
_entity_poly.type
_entity_poly.pdbx_seq_one_letter_code
_entity_poly.pdbx_strand_id
1 'polypeptide(L)'
;MAVSTGSATPGVSQPKGGRSYPVISRREIEAQIAEGRTIFILEQYVIKADAWLKYHPGGDKAIMHMVGRDATDEVTILHSLEARRMMEKYRIGRIEGRWKNFLPPVQGGKFRLRVGDGKEQEEEYDGGLITRQRRENATASSSDTGSRSPSPTFDSDDAGPDSGLRKRKPGMARSNSETSLSSLGDGATPAPADGMAHLDMLTRKEIKLDLAKYPSLEPATQDAIVEKYRLLHERIKAEGLFNCNYWAYAIETSRYLTLLGLTLLFLSWKCHFVTTPVHVQITLSHFAMSTADLGVEESFPQKMLRTTMDVDCPPWLDFFHGGVQFQAIHHLFPRIPRHNLRKTQRLVQEFCDDVGIPYALYGFVDGNKQVIGRLADVARQAAILAKCQSVMAASEPGREHHHHH
;
A
#
# COMPACT_ATOMS: atom_id res chain seq x y z
N MET A 1 11.95 66.61 25.73
CA MET A 1 12.70 65.65 24.91
C MET A 1 11.98 64.32 24.97
N ALA A 2 11.27 63.93 23.91
CA ALA A 2 10.65 62.62 23.77
C ALA A 2 11.14 62.07 22.43
N VAL A 3 11.99 61.04 22.50
CA VAL A 3 12.60 60.41 21.34
C VAL A 3 11.64 59.33 20.84
N SER A 4 11.08 59.55 19.66
CA SER A 4 10.28 58.57 18.91
C SER A 4 11.24 57.68 18.11
N THR A 5 11.36 56.41 18.48
CA THR A 5 12.12 55.40 17.73
C THR A 5 11.16 54.60 16.86
N GLY A 6 11.04 54.97 15.59
CA GLY A 6 10.42 54.14 14.56
C GLY A 6 11.35 53.00 14.17
N SER A 7 10.98 51.76 14.54
CA SER A 7 11.62 50.54 14.05
C SER A 7 11.02 50.19 12.68
N ALA A 8 11.80 50.41 11.62
CA ALA A 8 11.52 49.86 10.30
C ALA A 8 11.96 48.40 10.28
N THR A 9 11.02 47.48 10.13
CA THR A 9 11.28 46.06 9.87
C THR A 9 11.90 45.88 8.48
N PRO A 10 13.02 45.16 8.32
CA PRO A 10 13.60 44.90 7.01
C PRO A 10 12.68 43.98 6.21
N GLY A 11 12.29 44.42 5.01
CA GLY A 11 11.48 43.65 4.07
C GLY A 11 12.18 42.35 3.69
N VAL A 12 11.46 41.24 3.87
CA VAL A 12 11.82 39.92 3.35
C VAL A 12 11.93 40.04 1.82
N SER A 13 13.14 39.90 1.31
CA SER A 13 13.42 39.85 -0.13
C SER A 13 12.72 38.62 -0.72
N GLN A 14 11.71 38.85 -1.57
CA GLN A 14 11.08 37.76 -2.32
C GLN A 14 12.09 37.09 -3.28
N PRO A 15 12.11 35.75 -3.36
CA PRO A 15 12.98 35.04 -4.30
C PRO A 15 12.54 35.35 -5.75
N LYS A 16 13.50 35.77 -6.57
CA LYS A 16 13.31 36.10 -7.98
C LYS A 16 13.01 34.82 -8.80
N GLY A 17 11.86 34.80 -9.50
CA GLY A 17 11.67 34.01 -10.72
C GLY A 17 11.02 32.62 -10.62
N GLY A 18 10.00 32.42 -9.78
CA GLY A 18 9.23 31.18 -9.77
C GLY A 18 8.35 31.02 -11.02
N ARG A 19 8.37 29.84 -11.65
CA ARG A 19 7.42 29.49 -12.73
C ARG A 19 6.01 29.55 -12.16
N SER A 20 5.13 30.36 -12.74
CA SER A 20 3.73 30.43 -12.33
C SER A 20 2.99 29.19 -12.82
N TYR A 21 2.26 28.52 -11.93
CA TYR A 21 1.50 27.31 -12.23
C TYR A 21 0.00 27.59 -12.17
N PRO A 22 -0.78 27.16 -13.19
CA PRO A 22 -2.22 27.31 -13.18
C PRO A 22 -2.85 26.48 -12.06
N VAL A 23 -3.95 26.95 -11.50
CA VAL A 23 -4.77 26.17 -10.56
C VAL A 23 -5.56 25.15 -11.37
N ILE A 24 -5.45 23.88 -11.00
CA ILE A 24 -6.20 22.79 -11.63
C ILE A 24 -7.19 22.25 -10.60
N SER A 25 -8.47 22.22 -10.96
CA SER A 25 -9.52 21.73 -10.08
C SER A 25 -9.47 20.20 -9.95
N ARG A 26 -10.06 19.66 -8.87
CA ARG A 26 -10.17 18.21 -8.66
C ARG A 26 -10.91 17.52 -9.82
N ARG A 27 -11.93 18.15 -10.40
CA ARG A 27 -12.70 17.64 -11.54
C ARG A 27 -11.88 17.61 -12.83
N GLU A 28 -11.04 18.62 -13.06
CA GLU A 28 -10.16 18.65 -14.23
C GLU A 28 -9.08 17.57 -14.12
N ILE A 29 -8.54 17.32 -12.92
CA ILE A 29 -7.63 16.19 -12.66
C ILE A 29 -8.34 14.84 -12.87
N GLU A 30 -9.58 14.69 -12.40
CA GLU A 30 -10.40 13.49 -12.61
C GLU A 30 -10.54 13.17 -14.12
N ALA A 31 -10.86 14.18 -14.93
CA ALA A 31 -11.00 14.03 -16.37
C ALA A 31 -9.69 13.63 -17.05
N GLN A 32 -8.57 14.24 -16.66
CA GLN A 32 -7.27 13.85 -17.21
C GLN A 32 -6.91 12.41 -16.84
N ILE A 33 -7.23 11.95 -15.63
CA ILE A 33 -7.03 10.54 -15.25
C ILE A 33 -7.94 9.63 -16.08
N ALA A 34 -9.19 10.03 -16.35
CA ALA A 34 -10.11 9.30 -17.23
C ALA A 34 -9.57 9.18 -18.67
N GLU A 35 -8.82 10.17 -19.15
CA GLU A 35 -8.10 10.14 -20.44
C GLU A 35 -6.83 9.27 -20.41
N GLY A 36 -6.53 8.60 -19.30
CA GLY A 36 -5.36 7.74 -19.14
C GLY A 36 -4.08 8.49 -18.73
N ARG A 37 -4.19 9.73 -18.25
CA ARG A 37 -3.03 10.47 -17.72
C ARG A 37 -2.63 9.93 -16.34
N THR A 38 -1.32 9.81 -16.14
CA THR A 38 -0.72 9.39 -14.87
C THR A 38 -0.42 10.63 -14.02
N ILE A 39 -1.36 10.98 -13.16
CA ILE A 39 -1.30 12.21 -12.36
C ILE A 39 -1.37 11.91 -10.87
N PHE A 40 -0.51 12.55 -10.07
CA PHE A 40 -0.57 12.53 -8.61
C PHE A 40 -0.23 13.92 -8.04
N ILE A 41 -0.51 14.13 -6.76
CA ILE A 41 -0.22 15.39 -6.07
C ILE A 41 1.08 15.25 -5.26
N LEU A 42 1.90 16.29 -5.31
CA LEU A 42 3.15 16.41 -4.54
C LEU A 42 3.30 17.85 -4.06
N GLU A 43 3.23 18.07 -2.75
CA GLU A 43 3.42 19.38 -2.11
C GLU A 43 2.54 20.49 -2.73
N GLN A 44 1.24 20.23 -2.89
CA GLN A 44 0.26 21.10 -3.57
C GLN A 44 0.45 21.28 -5.08
N TYR A 45 1.42 20.61 -5.70
CA TYR A 45 1.60 20.62 -7.16
C TYR A 45 1.04 19.37 -7.81
N VAL A 46 0.49 19.55 -9.01
CA VAL A 46 0.00 18.47 -9.87
C VAL A 46 1.17 17.96 -10.71
N ILE A 47 1.55 16.70 -10.51
CA ILE A 47 2.65 16.04 -11.22
C ILE A 47 2.08 15.14 -12.30
N LYS A 48 2.53 15.34 -13.55
CA LYS A 48 2.17 14.49 -14.69
C LYS A 48 3.34 13.57 -15.05
N ALA A 49 3.21 12.29 -14.72
CA ALA A 49 4.30 11.31 -14.82
C ALA A 49 4.28 10.46 -16.10
N ASP A 50 3.38 10.69 -17.06
CA ASP A 50 3.22 9.89 -18.30
C ASP A 50 4.57 9.53 -18.96
N ALA A 51 5.42 10.53 -19.17
CA ALA A 51 6.70 10.37 -19.86
C ALA A 51 7.77 9.68 -19.00
N TRP A 52 7.63 9.69 -17.68
CA TRP A 52 8.59 9.11 -16.74
C TRP A 52 8.18 7.73 -16.24
N LEU A 53 6.90 7.36 -16.37
CA LEU A 53 6.32 6.15 -15.78
C LEU A 53 7.15 4.88 -16.02
N LYS A 54 7.59 4.67 -17.26
CA LYS A 54 8.37 3.47 -17.66
C LYS A 54 9.84 3.51 -17.22
N TYR A 55 10.34 4.68 -16.84
CA TYR A 55 11.74 4.89 -16.45
C TYR A 55 11.90 5.00 -14.93
N HIS A 56 10.81 4.94 -14.19
CA HIS A 56 10.84 5.00 -12.75
C HIS A 56 11.59 3.78 -12.18
N PRO A 57 12.68 3.99 -11.40
CA PRO A 57 13.49 2.87 -10.89
C PRO A 57 12.73 1.90 -9.98
N GLY A 58 11.67 2.37 -9.32
CA GLY A 58 10.79 1.51 -8.50
C GLY A 58 9.71 0.77 -9.31
N GLY A 59 9.75 0.85 -10.64
CA GLY A 59 8.73 0.30 -11.53
C GLY A 59 7.53 1.22 -11.73
N ASP A 60 6.73 0.92 -12.75
CA ASP A 60 5.54 1.68 -13.14
C ASP A 60 4.40 1.50 -12.12
N LYS A 61 4.19 0.29 -11.61
CA LYS A 61 3.16 -0.05 -10.61
C LYS A 61 3.25 0.86 -9.38
N ALA A 62 4.46 1.22 -8.93
CA ALA A 62 4.66 2.12 -7.79
C ALA A 62 3.99 3.49 -8.01
N ILE A 63 4.09 4.04 -9.23
CA ILE A 63 3.42 5.30 -9.59
C ILE A 63 1.92 5.06 -9.82
N MET A 64 1.54 3.94 -10.45
CA MET A 64 0.13 3.62 -10.71
C MET A 64 -0.72 3.60 -9.43
N HIS A 65 -0.17 3.12 -8.31
CA HIS A 65 -0.86 3.15 -7.01
C HIS A 65 -1.05 4.57 -6.43
N MET A 66 -0.31 5.56 -6.94
CA MET A 66 -0.41 6.96 -6.51
C MET A 66 -1.29 7.80 -7.44
N VAL A 67 -1.76 7.27 -8.56
CA VAL A 67 -2.59 8.03 -9.50
C VAL A 67 -3.86 8.52 -8.81
N GLY A 68 -4.07 9.83 -8.85
CA GLY A 68 -5.18 10.53 -8.20
C GLY A 68 -5.02 10.76 -6.69
N ARG A 69 -3.89 10.39 -6.10
CA ARG A 69 -3.61 10.56 -4.67
C ARG A 69 -2.61 11.70 -4.42
N ASP A 70 -2.62 12.20 -3.19
CA ASP A 70 -1.49 12.90 -2.61
C ASP A 70 -0.44 11.89 -2.20
N ALA A 71 0.71 11.95 -2.88
CA ALA A 71 1.86 11.07 -2.68
C ALA A 71 2.99 11.78 -1.93
N THR A 72 2.71 12.92 -1.29
CA THR A 72 3.74 13.78 -0.71
C THR A 72 4.58 13.04 0.33
N ASP A 73 3.96 12.26 1.21
CA ASP A 73 4.67 11.59 2.29
C ASP A 73 5.48 10.40 1.75
N GLU A 74 4.89 9.58 0.86
CA GLU A 74 5.56 8.48 0.17
C GLU A 74 6.77 8.96 -0.65
N VAL A 75 6.59 10.01 -1.45
CA VAL A 75 7.67 10.59 -2.26
C VAL A 75 8.76 11.16 -1.35
N THR A 76 8.39 11.85 -0.27
CA THR A 76 9.34 12.46 0.66
C THR A 76 10.24 11.45 1.33
N ILE A 77 9.71 10.31 1.76
CA ILE A 77 10.49 9.32 2.50
C ILE A 77 11.29 8.39 1.59
N LEU A 78 10.76 8.03 0.41
CA LEU A 78 11.39 7.07 -0.50
C LEU A 78 12.45 7.68 -1.42
N HIS A 79 12.42 9.00 -1.66
CA HIS A 79 13.28 9.63 -2.66
C HIS A 79 14.35 10.55 -2.05
N SER A 80 15.51 10.60 -2.72
CA SER A 80 16.54 11.59 -2.41
C SER A 80 16.07 13.01 -2.77
N LEU A 81 16.73 14.02 -2.20
CA LEU A 81 16.45 15.42 -2.53
C LEU A 81 16.66 15.70 -4.02
N GLU A 82 17.67 15.08 -4.62
CA GLU A 82 17.93 15.16 -6.05
C GLU A 82 16.79 14.59 -6.88
N ALA A 83 16.31 13.38 -6.55
CA ALA A 83 15.18 12.78 -7.25
C ALA A 83 13.91 13.64 -7.15
N ARG A 84 13.64 14.21 -5.97
CA ARG A 84 12.52 15.15 -5.79
C ARG A 84 12.68 16.42 -6.64
N ARG A 85 13.89 16.96 -6.78
CA ARG A 85 14.16 18.10 -7.69
C ARG A 85 13.92 17.73 -9.15
N MET A 86 14.19 16.49 -9.56
CA MET A 86 13.85 16.04 -10.91
C MET A 86 12.34 16.00 -11.15
N MET A 87 11.55 15.63 -10.13
CA MET A 87 10.08 15.60 -10.22
C MET A 87 9.47 16.98 -10.49
N GLU A 88 10.15 18.07 -10.09
CA GLU A 88 9.67 19.45 -10.33
C GLU A 88 9.49 19.76 -11.82
N LYS A 89 10.25 19.10 -12.70
CA LYS A 89 10.16 19.25 -14.15
C LYS A 89 8.83 18.74 -14.72
N TYR A 90 8.14 17.89 -13.98
CA TYR A 90 6.87 17.26 -14.35
C TYR A 90 5.65 17.97 -13.75
N ARG A 91 5.86 19.11 -13.06
CA ARG A 91 4.76 19.95 -12.55
C ARG A 91 3.99 20.57 -13.72
N ILE A 92 2.67 20.39 -13.73
CA ILE A 92 1.77 20.96 -14.75
C ILE A 92 0.82 22.01 -14.18
N GLY A 93 0.65 22.05 -12.86
CA GLY A 93 -0.27 22.97 -12.18
C GLY A 93 -0.15 22.87 -10.67
N ARG A 94 -1.04 23.57 -9.97
CA ARG A 94 -1.19 23.52 -8.51
C ARG A 94 -2.65 23.28 -8.13
N ILE A 95 -2.88 22.72 -6.95
CA ILE A 95 -4.21 22.61 -6.36
C ILE A 95 -4.41 23.71 -5.30
N GLU A 96 -5.66 23.91 -4.89
CA GLU A 96 -6.03 24.80 -3.78
C GLU A 96 -6.81 24.04 -2.72
N GLY A 97 -6.49 24.30 -1.45
CA GLY A 97 -7.07 23.60 -0.31
C GLY A 97 -6.56 22.17 -0.13
N ARG A 98 -7.31 21.39 0.67
CA ARG A 98 -7.03 19.99 0.99
C ARG A 98 -7.36 19.09 -0.19
N TRP A 99 -6.42 18.25 -0.61
CA TRP A 99 -6.69 17.22 -1.61
C TRP A 99 -7.51 16.08 -1.03
N LYS A 100 -8.54 15.62 -1.77
CA LYS A 100 -9.26 14.38 -1.47
C LYS A 100 -8.85 13.31 -2.47
N ASN A 101 -8.14 12.30 -1.97
CA ASN A 101 -7.61 11.20 -2.76
C ASN A 101 -8.69 10.51 -3.60
N PHE A 102 -8.32 10.11 -4.81
CA PHE A 102 -9.08 9.14 -5.59
C PHE A 102 -8.56 7.73 -5.29
N LEU A 103 -9.45 6.75 -5.40
CA LEU A 103 -9.09 5.34 -5.62
C LEU A 103 -8.37 5.24 -6.97
N PRO A 104 -7.11 4.80 -7.01
CA PRO A 104 -6.35 4.63 -8.23
C PRO A 104 -7.05 3.73 -9.26
N PRO A 105 -6.87 3.96 -10.58
CA PRO A 105 -7.42 3.10 -11.62
C PRO A 105 -7.02 1.63 -11.48
N VAL A 106 -5.77 1.36 -11.09
CA VAL A 106 -5.25 -0.02 -10.89
C VAL A 106 -5.95 -0.77 -9.75
N GLN A 107 -6.64 -0.03 -8.86
CA GLN A 107 -7.46 -0.57 -7.77
C GLN A 107 -8.97 -0.55 -8.09
N GLY A 108 -9.35 -0.31 -9.35
CA GLY A 108 -10.74 -0.28 -9.80
C GLY A 108 -11.43 1.09 -9.67
N GLY A 109 -10.66 2.17 -9.48
CA GLY A 109 -11.20 3.53 -9.49
C GLY A 109 -11.86 3.89 -10.82
N LYS A 110 -13.06 4.45 -10.76
CA LYS A 110 -13.79 4.97 -11.94
C LYS A 110 -13.66 6.48 -12.01
N PHE A 111 -13.41 7.00 -13.21
CA PHE A 111 -13.15 8.42 -13.46
C PHE A 111 -14.03 8.94 -14.58
N ARG A 112 -14.59 10.14 -14.41
CA ARG A 112 -15.47 10.76 -15.40
C ARG A 112 -14.66 11.55 -16.42
N LEU A 113 -14.98 11.36 -17.70
CA LEU A 113 -14.45 12.18 -18.78
C LEU A 113 -15.00 13.61 -18.70
N ARG A 114 -14.25 14.56 -19.25
CA ARG A 114 -14.71 15.94 -19.42
C ARG A 114 -15.85 15.97 -20.43
N VAL A 115 -17.09 16.16 -19.95
CA VAL A 115 -18.25 16.33 -20.83
C VAL A 115 -18.17 17.70 -21.50
N GLY A 116 -18.22 17.72 -22.84
CA GLY A 116 -18.45 18.94 -23.60
C GLY A 116 -19.89 19.44 -23.37
N ASP A 117 -20.00 20.67 -22.89
CA ASP A 117 -21.23 21.45 -22.64
C ASP A 117 -22.32 20.83 -21.74
N GLY A 118 -22.43 21.40 -20.54
CA GLY A 118 -23.71 21.86 -20.02
C GLY A 118 -24.63 20.89 -19.28
N LYS A 119 -24.23 19.65 -18.98
CA LYS A 119 -25.00 18.80 -18.05
C LYS A 119 -24.14 18.31 -16.90
N GLU A 120 -24.32 18.96 -15.76
CA GLU A 120 -23.78 18.54 -14.48
C GLU A 120 -24.54 17.29 -14.01
N GLN A 121 -23.93 16.12 -14.18
CA GLN A 121 -24.34 14.93 -13.43
C GLN A 121 -23.58 14.94 -12.10
N GLU A 122 -24.26 15.40 -11.06
CA GLU A 122 -23.87 15.14 -9.67
C GLU A 122 -24.19 13.68 -9.33
N GLU A 123 -23.34 12.76 -9.80
CA GLU A 123 -23.18 11.49 -9.12
C GLU A 123 -21.94 11.56 -8.24
N GLU A 124 -22.19 11.44 -6.94
CA GLU A 124 -21.20 11.48 -5.88
C GLU A 124 -20.17 10.36 -6.04
N TYR A 125 -18.90 10.72 -5.91
CA TYR A 125 -17.77 9.80 -5.98
C TYR A 125 -17.85 8.78 -4.84
N ASP A 126 -18.15 7.52 -5.18
CA ASP A 126 -18.17 6.39 -4.25
C ASP A 126 -16.72 6.06 -3.88
N GLY A 127 -16.27 6.58 -2.73
CA GLY A 127 -15.00 6.21 -2.12
C GLY A 127 -14.92 4.69 -1.94
N GLY A 128 -13.71 4.16 -1.74
CA GLY A 128 -13.46 2.70 -1.64
C GLY A 128 -14.42 1.95 -0.71
N LEU A 129 -14.41 0.62 -0.80
CA LEU A 129 -15.30 -0.41 -0.20
C LEU A 129 -16.21 -0.04 1.00
N ILE A 130 -15.75 0.81 1.91
CA ILE A 130 -16.48 1.37 3.06
C ILE A 130 -17.62 2.32 2.62
N THR A 131 -17.49 3.10 1.55
CA THR A 131 -18.53 4.06 1.11
C THR A 131 -19.74 3.36 0.51
N ARG A 132 -19.54 2.26 -0.23
CA ARG A 132 -20.61 1.36 -0.70
C ARG A 132 -21.50 0.86 0.44
N GLN A 133 -20.89 0.43 1.55
CA GLN A 133 -21.60 -0.23 2.65
C GLN A 133 -22.45 0.75 3.49
N ARG A 134 -22.06 2.03 3.58
CA ARG A 134 -22.88 3.02 4.30
C ARG A 134 -24.18 3.34 3.56
N ARG A 135 -24.17 3.24 2.22
CA ARG A 135 -25.33 3.51 1.36
C ARG A 135 -26.31 2.33 1.33
N GLU A 136 -25.80 1.11 1.33
CA GLU A 136 -26.61 -0.13 1.37
C GLU A 136 -27.47 -0.24 2.64
N ASN A 137 -27.00 0.28 3.78
CA ASN A 137 -27.80 0.30 5.03
C ASN A 137 -28.87 1.40 5.09
N ALA A 138 -28.86 2.39 4.17
CA ALA A 138 -29.80 3.51 4.16
C ALA A 138 -30.92 3.35 3.13
N THR A 139 -30.74 2.50 2.10
CA THR A 139 -31.73 2.27 1.05
C THR A 139 -31.95 0.78 0.83
N ALA A 140 -32.80 0.17 1.66
CA ALA A 140 -33.30 -1.17 1.39
C ALA A 140 -34.43 -1.09 0.34
N SER A 141 -34.09 -1.11 -0.94
CA SER A 141 -34.96 -1.61 -2.01
C SER A 141 -34.22 -1.76 -3.35
N SER A 142 -34.49 -2.91 -3.97
CA SER A 142 -34.26 -3.35 -5.36
C SER A 142 -32.84 -3.50 -5.91
N SER A 143 -32.51 -4.78 -6.13
CA SER A 143 -31.83 -5.39 -7.28
C SER A 143 -30.87 -4.53 -8.09
N ASP A 144 -29.56 -4.76 -7.90
CA ASP A 144 -28.60 -4.50 -8.95
C ASP A 144 -27.51 -5.57 -8.99
N THR A 145 -27.21 -6.05 -10.19
CA THR A 145 -26.19 -7.06 -10.49
C THR A 145 -24.82 -6.40 -10.46
N GLY A 146 -24.22 -6.31 -9.26
CA GLY A 146 -22.92 -5.71 -9.07
C GLY A 146 -21.77 -6.57 -9.63
N SER A 147 -21.00 -5.99 -10.56
CA SER A 147 -19.74 -6.55 -11.04
C SER A 147 -18.73 -6.69 -9.88
N ARG A 148 -18.21 -7.91 -9.75
CA ARG A 148 -17.34 -8.36 -8.65
C ARG A 148 -15.92 -7.79 -8.82
N SER A 149 -15.31 -7.40 -7.70
CA SER A 149 -13.90 -7.04 -7.61
C SER A 149 -13.01 -8.25 -7.89
N PRO A 150 -11.93 -8.12 -8.69
CA PRO A 150 -11.02 -9.23 -8.95
C PRO A 150 -10.15 -9.53 -7.71
N SER A 151 -10.05 -10.82 -7.37
CA SER A 151 -9.15 -11.37 -6.35
C SER A 151 -7.67 -11.09 -6.68
N PRO A 152 -6.74 -11.20 -5.72
CA PRO A 152 -5.33 -10.91 -5.96
C PRO A 152 -4.75 -11.95 -6.91
N THR A 153 -4.26 -11.48 -8.06
CA THR A 153 -3.54 -12.28 -9.05
C THR A 153 -2.18 -12.67 -8.49
N PHE A 154 -1.99 -13.96 -8.22
CA PHE A 154 -0.65 -14.54 -8.22
C PHE A 154 -0.23 -14.66 -9.69
N ASP A 155 0.64 -13.77 -10.15
CA ASP A 155 1.27 -13.88 -11.45
C ASP A 155 2.33 -15.00 -11.39
N SER A 156 2.13 -16.05 -12.18
CA SER A 156 3.18 -17.04 -12.47
C SER A 156 4.04 -16.49 -13.61
N ASP A 157 5.11 -15.78 -13.28
CA ASP A 157 6.14 -15.43 -14.25
C ASP A 157 7.04 -16.66 -14.51
N ASP A 158 6.80 -17.36 -15.62
CA ASP A 158 7.75 -18.35 -16.12
C ASP A 158 8.11 -18.03 -17.57
N ALA A 159 9.20 -17.28 -17.75
CA ALA A 159 9.88 -17.12 -19.03
C ALA A 159 11.36 -16.74 -18.85
N GLY A 160 12.23 -17.75 -18.87
CA GLY A 160 13.68 -17.64 -19.07
C GLY A 160 14.25 -18.97 -19.57
N PRO A 161 15.26 -18.98 -20.47
CA PRO A 161 15.28 -19.91 -21.60
C PRO A 161 16.22 -21.11 -21.37
N ASP A 162 15.78 -22.33 -21.68
CA ASP A 162 16.52 -23.22 -22.61
C ASP A 162 15.82 -24.55 -22.91
N SER A 163 16.05 -25.00 -24.15
CA SER A 163 15.97 -26.38 -24.67
C SER A 163 14.60 -26.98 -25.08
N GLY A 164 14.50 -27.30 -26.38
CA GLY A 164 13.97 -28.62 -26.77
C GLY A 164 12.69 -28.71 -27.60
N LEU A 165 12.72 -28.22 -28.85
CA LEU A 165 12.08 -28.81 -30.05
C LEU A 165 10.82 -29.68 -29.87
N ARG A 166 9.64 -29.19 -30.33
CA ARG A 166 8.76 -29.95 -31.25
C ARG A 166 7.74 -29.07 -31.98
N LYS A 167 7.83 -29.13 -33.31
CA LYS A 167 7.00 -28.52 -34.36
C LYS A 167 5.49 -28.53 -34.11
N ARG A 168 4.84 -27.40 -34.40
CA ARG A 168 3.53 -27.38 -35.08
C ARG A 168 3.37 -26.11 -35.94
N LYS A 169 2.98 -26.31 -37.21
CA LYS A 169 2.75 -25.30 -38.25
C LYS A 169 1.31 -24.71 -38.16
N PRO A 170 1.00 -23.60 -38.87
CA PRO A 170 0.13 -22.52 -38.42
C PRO A 170 -1.31 -22.59 -38.97
N GLY A 171 -2.23 -21.84 -38.36
CA GLY A 171 -3.54 -21.59 -38.96
C GLY A 171 -4.48 -20.72 -38.12
N MET A 172 -4.80 -19.56 -38.68
CA MET A 172 -6.05 -18.79 -38.54
C MET A 172 -6.30 -17.94 -37.28
N ALA A 173 -6.28 -16.63 -37.52
CA ALA A 173 -6.95 -15.60 -36.74
C ALA A 173 -8.48 -15.69 -36.86
N ARG A 174 -9.19 -15.27 -35.80
CA ARG A 174 -10.43 -14.44 -35.78
C ARG A 174 -10.99 -14.45 -34.35
N SER A 175 -11.01 -13.28 -33.69
CA SER A 175 -12.02 -12.21 -33.70
C SER A 175 -13.19 -12.49 -32.75
N ASN A 176 -13.39 -11.52 -31.84
CA ASN A 176 -14.53 -11.39 -30.95
C ASN A 176 -15.86 -11.71 -31.62
N SER A 177 -16.70 -12.42 -30.87
CA SER A 177 -18.15 -12.31 -31.01
C SER A 177 -18.77 -12.29 -29.62
N GLU A 178 -19.36 -11.14 -29.29
CA GLU A 178 -20.43 -11.03 -28.31
C GLU A 178 -21.64 -11.83 -28.81
N THR A 179 -22.38 -12.47 -27.90
CA THR A 179 -23.80 -12.70 -28.11
C THR A 179 -24.48 -12.94 -26.77
N SER A 180 -25.25 -11.95 -26.34
CA SER A 180 -26.26 -12.08 -25.28
C SER A 180 -27.45 -12.86 -25.82
N LEU A 181 -27.89 -13.89 -25.10
CA LEU A 181 -29.23 -14.46 -25.24
C LEU A 181 -29.81 -14.77 -23.86
N SER A 182 -30.87 -14.05 -23.54
CA SER A 182 -31.77 -14.23 -22.41
C SER A 182 -32.78 -15.35 -22.69
N SER A 183 -32.96 -16.28 -21.74
CA SER A 183 -34.16 -17.12 -21.66
C SER A 183 -34.46 -17.50 -20.22
N LEU A 184 -35.71 -17.23 -19.80
CA LEU A 184 -36.31 -17.53 -18.52
C LEU A 184 -36.38 -19.06 -18.27
N GLY A 185 -36.07 -19.46 -17.04
CA GLY A 185 -36.27 -20.81 -16.52
C GLY A 185 -36.23 -20.77 -14.99
N ASP A 186 -37.42 -20.72 -14.40
CA ASP A 186 -37.64 -20.72 -12.96
C ASP A 186 -37.33 -22.12 -12.40
N GLY A 187 -36.42 -22.18 -11.43
CA GLY A 187 -35.88 -23.43 -10.88
C GLY A 187 -34.80 -23.12 -9.87
N ALA A 188 -35.23 -22.73 -8.66
CA ALA A 188 -34.35 -22.37 -7.56
C ALA A 188 -33.45 -23.54 -7.13
N THR A 189 -32.20 -23.54 -7.58
CA THR A 189 -31.08 -24.11 -6.85
C THR A 189 -30.27 -22.95 -6.27
N PRO A 190 -30.08 -22.85 -4.95
CA PRO A 190 -29.25 -21.79 -4.39
C PRO A 190 -27.81 -22.04 -4.84
N ALA A 191 -27.32 -21.16 -5.71
CA ALA A 191 -25.95 -21.11 -6.19
C ALA A 191 -24.95 -21.04 -5.01
N PRO A 192 -23.68 -21.46 -5.21
CA PRO A 192 -22.66 -21.60 -4.16
C PRO A 192 -22.12 -20.25 -3.64
N ALA A 193 -23.02 -19.44 -3.10
CA ALA A 193 -22.78 -18.11 -2.56
C ALA A 193 -22.10 -18.14 -1.17
N ASP A 194 -22.14 -19.27 -0.47
CA ASP A 194 -21.81 -19.34 0.96
C ASP A 194 -20.30 -19.14 1.26
N GLY A 195 -19.41 -19.70 0.42
CA GLY A 195 -17.96 -19.61 0.63
C GLY A 195 -17.36 -18.22 0.43
N MET A 196 -17.71 -17.57 -0.68
CA MET A 196 -17.24 -16.21 -0.96
C MET A 196 -17.89 -15.20 0.01
N ALA A 197 -19.17 -15.39 0.35
CA ALA A 197 -19.83 -14.58 1.38
C ALA A 197 -19.16 -14.73 2.75
N HIS A 198 -18.66 -15.91 3.08
CA HIS A 198 -17.89 -16.14 4.30
C HIS A 198 -16.55 -15.37 4.31
N LEU A 199 -15.78 -15.42 3.22
CA LEU A 199 -14.51 -14.68 3.10
C LEU A 199 -14.75 -13.16 3.14
N ASP A 200 -15.81 -12.67 2.49
CA ASP A 200 -16.22 -11.28 2.56
C ASP A 200 -16.62 -10.89 3.99
N MET A 201 -17.32 -11.76 4.72
CA MET A 201 -17.67 -11.55 6.12
C MET A 201 -16.42 -11.45 7.01
N LEU A 202 -15.42 -12.32 6.81
CA LEU A 202 -14.16 -12.26 7.54
C LEU A 202 -13.40 -10.97 7.25
N THR A 203 -13.35 -10.56 5.99
CA THR A 203 -12.73 -9.30 5.57
C THR A 203 -13.41 -8.11 6.23
N ARG A 204 -14.75 -8.06 6.23
CA ARG A 204 -15.54 -7.01 6.91
C ARG A 204 -15.31 -7.00 8.42
N LYS A 205 -15.19 -8.18 9.04
CA LYS A 205 -14.90 -8.31 10.48
C LYS A 205 -13.52 -7.76 10.81
N GLU A 206 -12.51 -8.05 9.99
CA GLU A 206 -11.14 -7.55 10.17
C GLU A 206 -11.09 -6.02 10.01
N ILE A 207 -11.73 -5.48 8.97
CA ILE A 207 -11.88 -4.03 8.80
C ILE A 207 -12.56 -3.39 10.02
N LYS A 208 -13.65 -3.97 10.52
CA LYS A 208 -14.35 -3.45 11.70
C LYS A 208 -13.48 -3.46 12.95
N LEU A 209 -12.66 -4.50 13.12
CA LEU A 209 -11.74 -4.61 14.25
C LEU A 209 -10.62 -3.56 14.15
N ASP A 210 -10.09 -3.33 12.96
CA ASP A 210 -9.10 -2.28 12.72
C ASP A 210 -9.69 -0.88 12.96
N LEU A 211 -10.90 -0.60 12.45
CA LEU A 211 -11.58 0.68 12.68
C LEU A 211 -11.89 0.94 14.16
N ALA A 212 -12.03 -0.10 14.97
CA ALA A 212 -12.20 0.02 16.42
C ALA A 212 -10.88 0.23 17.16
N LYS A 213 -9.76 -0.21 16.58
CA LYS A 213 -8.42 -0.19 17.20
C LYS A 213 -7.63 1.06 16.87
N TYR A 214 -7.74 1.58 15.64
CA TYR A 214 -6.93 2.69 15.15
C TYR A 214 -7.72 4.02 15.16
N PRO A 215 -7.03 5.18 15.12
CA PRO A 215 -7.69 6.47 15.01
C PRO A 215 -8.65 6.56 13.83
N SER A 216 -9.69 7.39 13.99
CA SER A 216 -10.75 7.57 13.00
C SER A 216 -10.21 8.03 11.65
N LEU A 217 -10.83 7.56 10.56
CA LEU A 217 -10.54 8.00 9.19
C LEU A 217 -11.19 9.36 8.84
N GLU A 218 -11.65 10.12 9.84
CA GLU A 218 -12.16 11.47 9.62
C GLU A 218 -11.03 12.39 9.12
N PRO A 219 -11.27 13.25 8.12
CA PRO A 219 -10.25 14.13 7.56
C PRO A 219 -9.44 14.91 8.60
N ALA A 220 -10.11 15.50 9.60
CA ALA A 220 -9.43 16.30 10.62
C ALA A 220 -8.43 15.48 11.46
N THR A 221 -8.83 14.26 11.85
CA THR A 221 -7.95 13.33 12.61
C THR A 221 -6.76 12.91 11.77
N GLN A 222 -7.00 12.52 10.51
CA GLN A 222 -5.93 12.08 9.60
C GLN A 222 -4.96 13.22 9.26
N ASP A 223 -5.46 14.44 9.09
CA ASP A 223 -4.64 15.62 8.83
C ASP A 223 -3.73 15.94 10.04
N ALA A 224 -4.26 15.82 11.27
CA ALA A 224 -3.47 15.99 12.49
C ALA A 224 -2.37 14.91 12.64
N ILE A 225 -2.66 13.66 12.26
CA ILE A 225 -1.66 12.58 12.23
C ILE A 225 -0.55 12.91 11.22
N VAL A 226 -0.91 13.33 10.00
CA VAL A 226 0.04 13.69 8.95
C VAL A 226 0.91 14.88 9.37
N GLU A 227 0.32 15.90 9.99
CA GLU A 227 1.06 17.06 10.50
C GLU A 227 2.09 16.63 11.55
N LYS A 228 1.68 15.88 12.58
CA LYS A 228 2.60 15.37 13.61
C LYS A 228 3.67 14.45 13.03
N TYR A 229 3.33 13.66 12.02
CA TYR A 229 4.29 12.80 11.32
C TYR A 229 5.36 13.62 10.57
N ARG A 230 4.96 14.71 9.91
CA ARG A 230 5.91 15.63 9.25
C ARG A 230 6.80 16.35 10.26
N LEU A 231 6.26 16.75 11.42
CA LEU A 231 7.06 17.30 12.52
C LEU A 231 8.07 16.27 13.07
N LEU A 232 7.66 15.02 13.23
CA LEU A 232 8.57 13.92 13.60
C LEU A 232 9.68 13.76 12.57
N HIS A 233 9.36 13.80 11.27
CA HIS A 233 10.34 13.69 10.20
C HIS A 233 11.40 14.81 10.27
N GLU A 234 10.97 16.05 10.54
CA GLU A 234 11.90 17.18 10.74
C GLU A 234 12.73 17.04 12.03
N ARG A 235 12.15 16.54 13.12
CA ARG A 235 12.89 16.22 14.35
C ARG A 235 13.97 15.17 14.10
N ILE A 236 13.66 14.08 13.40
CA ILE A 236 14.62 13.02 13.02
C ILE A 236 15.77 13.59 12.19
N LYS A 237 15.48 14.50 11.24
CA LYS A 237 16.51 15.22 10.48
C LYS A 237 17.37 16.11 11.38
N ALA A 238 16.76 16.89 12.27
CA ALA A 238 17.46 17.79 13.18
C ALA A 238 18.39 17.03 14.14
N GLU A 239 17.99 15.83 14.57
CA GLU A 239 18.82 14.94 15.38
C GLU A 239 19.94 14.23 14.57
N GLY A 240 20.03 14.47 13.26
CA GLY A 240 21.06 13.91 12.39
C GLY A 240 20.92 12.41 12.15
N LEU A 241 19.75 11.82 12.39
CA LEU A 241 19.57 10.36 12.31
C LEU A 241 19.64 9.80 10.89
N PHE A 242 19.50 10.65 9.86
CA PHE A 242 19.76 10.28 8.47
C PHE A 242 21.27 10.23 8.12
N ASN A 243 22.14 10.77 8.97
CA ASN A 243 23.58 10.75 8.70
C ASN A 243 24.15 9.35 8.97
N CYS A 244 24.86 8.81 7.99
CA CYS A 244 25.52 7.52 8.13
C CYS A 244 26.93 7.71 8.72
N ASN A 245 27.15 7.23 9.93
CA ASN A 245 28.51 7.05 10.43
C ASN A 245 29.18 5.89 9.68
N TYR A 246 30.16 6.19 8.82
CA TYR A 246 30.85 5.16 8.03
C TYR A 246 31.61 4.13 8.88
N TRP A 247 31.99 4.45 10.12
CA TRP A 247 32.55 3.45 11.03
C TRP A 247 31.55 2.36 11.43
N ALA A 248 30.24 2.63 11.33
CA ALA A 248 29.22 1.61 11.53
C ALA A 248 29.36 0.48 10.50
N TYR A 249 29.93 0.72 9.30
CA TYR A 249 30.24 -0.36 8.36
C TYR A 249 31.26 -1.35 8.93
N ALA A 250 32.17 -0.96 9.81
CA ALA A 250 33.08 -1.91 10.45
C ALA A 250 32.31 -2.91 11.32
N ILE A 251 31.23 -2.46 11.99
CA ILE A 251 30.33 -3.34 12.76
C ILE A 251 29.60 -4.29 11.79
N GLU A 252 29.07 -3.78 10.68
CA GLU A 252 28.40 -4.59 9.66
C GLU A 252 29.36 -5.63 9.04
N THR A 253 30.58 -5.23 8.69
CA THR A 253 31.63 -6.12 8.19
C THR A 253 31.97 -7.19 9.22
N SER A 254 32.15 -6.81 10.48
CA SER A 254 32.42 -7.78 11.56
C SER A 254 31.28 -8.79 11.71
N ARG A 255 30.02 -8.35 11.57
CA ARG A 255 28.85 -9.22 11.59
C ARG A 255 28.86 -10.19 10.42
N TYR A 256 29.03 -9.71 9.19
CA TYR A 256 29.03 -10.59 8.02
C TYR A 256 30.20 -11.59 8.05
N LEU A 257 31.38 -11.17 8.49
CA LEU A 257 32.51 -12.08 8.68
C LEU A 257 32.25 -13.12 9.78
N THR A 258 31.61 -12.72 10.88
CA THR A 258 31.21 -13.63 11.96
C THR A 258 30.19 -14.65 11.47
N LEU A 259 29.14 -14.20 10.78
CA LEU A 259 28.11 -15.08 10.22
C LEU A 259 28.67 -16.02 9.15
N LEU A 260 29.59 -15.54 8.31
CA LEU A 260 30.30 -16.36 7.34
C LEU A 260 31.15 -17.42 8.03
N GLY A 261 31.94 -17.03 9.04
CA GLY A 261 32.78 -17.94 9.82
C GLY A 261 31.95 -19.03 10.53
N LEU A 262 30.85 -18.64 11.17
CA LEU A 262 29.91 -19.59 11.77
C LEU A 262 29.30 -20.52 10.73
N THR A 263 28.89 -19.98 9.57
CA THR A 263 28.33 -20.82 8.50
C THR A 263 29.34 -21.87 8.03
N LEU A 264 30.61 -21.49 7.82
CA LEU A 264 31.66 -22.43 7.42
C LEU A 264 31.97 -23.47 8.51
N LEU A 265 31.98 -23.06 9.77
CA LEU A 265 32.18 -23.96 10.91
C LEU A 265 31.07 -25.01 11.00
N PHE A 266 29.81 -24.59 10.96
CA PHE A 266 28.68 -25.50 11.06
C PHE A 266 28.55 -26.39 9.82
N LEU A 267 28.89 -25.87 8.63
CA LEU A 267 28.99 -26.69 7.41
C LEU A 267 30.06 -27.78 7.55
N SER A 268 31.20 -27.49 8.18
CA SER A 268 32.22 -28.51 8.47
C SER A 268 31.71 -29.61 9.41
N TRP A 269 30.75 -29.28 10.27
CA TRP A 269 30.05 -30.22 11.16
C TRP A 269 28.82 -30.89 10.50
N LYS A 270 28.62 -30.69 9.18
CA LYS A 270 27.45 -31.18 8.43
C LYS A 270 26.12 -30.75 9.06
N CYS A 271 26.12 -29.53 9.62
CA CYS A 271 25.04 -28.96 10.40
C CYS A 271 24.57 -27.66 9.74
N HIS A 272 23.27 -27.51 9.53
CA HIS A 272 22.68 -26.33 8.86
C HIS A 272 21.96 -25.38 9.83
N PHE A 273 22.10 -25.58 11.14
CA PHE A 273 21.30 -24.84 12.14
C PHE A 273 21.52 -23.32 12.11
N VAL A 274 22.66 -22.80 11.65
CA VAL A 274 22.95 -21.35 11.60
C VAL A 274 22.02 -20.57 10.68
N THR A 275 21.44 -21.20 9.65
CA THR A 275 20.52 -20.52 8.72
C THR A 275 19.12 -20.36 9.31
N THR A 276 18.75 -21.17 10.30
CA THR A 276 17.39 -21.24 10.83
C THR A 276 16.98 -19.97 11.61
N PRO A 277 17.83 -19.39 12.50
CA PRO A 277 17.49 -18.15 13.20
C PRO A 277 17.19 -16.97 12.26
N VAL A 278 17.98 -16.78 11.20
CA VAL A 278 17.75 -15.70 10.22
C VAL A 278 16.41 -15.89 9.50
N HIS A 279 16.07 -17.13 9.13
CA HIS A 279 14.80 -17.44 8.49
C HIS A 279 13.60 -17.16 9.43
N VAL A 280 13.65 -17.64 10.67
CA VAL A 280 12.61 -17.40 11.68
C VAL A 280 12.45 -15.91 11.97
N GLN A 281 13.53 -15.13 11.95
CA GLN A 281 13.45 -13.72 12.28
C GLN A 281 12.76 -12.87 11.20
N ILE A 282 12.97 -13.17 9.92
CA ILE A 282 12.32 -12.45 8.80
C ILE A 282 10.80 -12.69 8.82
N THR A 283 10.36 -13.90 9.16
CA THR A 283 8.93 -14.23 9.16
C THR A 283 8.16 -13.57 10.31
N LEU A 284 8.83 -13.20 11.40
CA LEU A 284 8.17 -12.70 12.60
C LEU A 284 7.63 -11.27 12.50
N SER A 285 8.26 -10.40 11.72
CA SER A 285 8.03 -8.95 11.82
C SER A 285 6.94 -8.39 10.89
N HIS A 286 6.26 -9.20 10.08
CA HIS A 286 5.19 -8.70 9.19
C HIS A 286 4.00 -9.66 8.98
N PHE A 287 4.16 -10.99 9.10
CA PHE A 287 3.10 -11.92 8.67
C PHE A 287 1.83 -11.90 9.52
N ALA A 288 1.90 -11.43 10.76
CA ALA A 288 0.74 -11.42 11.66
C ALA A 288 -0.09 -10.11 11.58
N MET A 289 0.36 -9.12 10.82
CA MET A 289 -0.26 -7.80 10.80
C MET A 289 -1.40 -7.70 9.79
N SER A 290 -2.29 -6.74 10.02
CA SER A 290 -3.47 -6.55 9.17
C SER A 290 -3.05 -6.21 7.74
N THR A 291 -3.71 -6.85 6.78
CA THR A 291 -3.60 -6.54 5.35
C THR A 291 -4.87 -5.88 4.81
N ALA A 292 -5.80 -5.50 5.71
CA ALA A 292 -7.05 -4.88 5.32
C ALA A 292 -6.83 -3.54 4.61
N ASP A 293 -7.62 -3.27 3.58
CA ASP A 293 -7.66 -1.97 2.93
C ASP A 293 -8.73 -1.10 3.60
N LEU A 294 -8.28 -0.10 4.38
CA LEU A 294 -9.15 0.88 5.02
C LEU A 294 -9.55 2.02 4.06
N GLY A 295 -9.08 1.97 2.81
CA GLY A 295 -9.40 2.95 1.78
C GLY A 295 -8.40 4.10 1.70
N VAL A 296 -8.72 5.07 0.85
CA VAL A 296 -7.81 6.16 0.44
C VAL A 296 -7.66 7.30 1.45
N GLU A 297 -8.49 7.29 2.49
CA GLU A 297 -8.49 8.29 3.56
C GLU A 297 -7.51 7.93 4.68
N GLU A 298 -7.04 6.67 4.75
CA GLU A 298 -6.00 6.27 5.70
C GLU A 298 -4.66 6.94 5.34
N SER A 299 -4.11 7.68 6.30
CA SER A 299 -2.81 8.35 6.13
C SER A 299 -1.65 7.36 6.00
N PHE A 300 -0.62 7.76 5.24
CA PHE A 300 0.62 6.99 5.07
C PHE A 300 1.20 6.46 6.40
N PRO A 301 1.44 7.29 7.44
CA PRO A 301 2.02 6.80 8.69
C PRO A 301 1.13 5.80 9.42
N GLN A 302 -0.18 6.01 9.46
CA GLN A 302 -1.12 5.08 10.09
C GLN A 302 -1.12 3.73 9.36
N LYS A 303 -1.15 3.76 8.02
CA LYS A 303 -1.07 2.54 7.21
C LYS A 303 0.21 1.76 7.48
N MET A 304 1.38 2.41 7.46
CA MET A 304 2.65 1.72 7.71
C MET A 304 2.70 1.10 9.12
N LEU A 305 2.20 1.81 10.13
CA LEU A 305 2.17 1.30 11.51
C LEU A 305 1.15 0.18 11.74
N ARG A 306 0.03 0.19 11.02
CA ARG A 306 -1.00 -0.85 11.12
C ARG A 306 -0.59 -2.16 10.44
N THR A 307 0.09 -2.06 9.31
CA THR A 307 0.43 -3.23 8.49
C THR A 307 1.77 -3.86 8.84
N THR A 308 2.54 -3.29 9.77
CA THR A 308 3.88 -3.77 10.15
C THR A 308 4.02 -3.86 11.67
N MET A 309 5.03 -4.59 12.15
CA MET A 309 5.35 -4.67 13.58
C MET A 309 6.85 -4.77 13.81
N ASP A 310 7.26 -4.35 15.00
CA ASP A 310 8.63 -4.50 15.47
C ASP A 310 8.75 -5.63 16.49
N VAL A 311 9.96 -6.15 16.64
CA VAL A 311 10.29 -7.18 17.62
C VAL A 311 11.06 -6.56 18.77
N ASP A 312 10.52 -6.68 19.98
CA ASP A 312 11.20 -6.23 21.19
C ASP A 312 12.33 -7.21 21.54
N CYS A 313 13.55 -6.69 21.56
CA CYS A 313 14.73 -7.43 21.93
C CYS A 313 15.75 -6.53 22.65
N PRO A 314 16.48 -7.08 23.64
CA PRO A 314 17.60 -6.40 24.29
C PRO A 314 18.63 -5.88 23.27
N PRO A 315 19.28 -4.72 23.52
CA PRO A 315 20.21 -4.11 22.57
C PRO A 315 21.38 -4.98 22.12
N TRP A 316 21.84 -5.94 22.93
CA TRP A 316 22.92 -6.85 22.54
C TRP A 316 22.51 -7.80 21.40
N LEU A 317 21.20 -8.05 21.22
CA LEU A 317 20.68 -8.82 20.09
C LEU A 317 20.65 -8.02 18.78
N ASP A 318 20.85 -6.69 18.80
CA ASP A 318 20.88 -5.88 17.57
C ASP A 318 21.95 -6.35 16.59
N PHE A 319 23.07 -6.84 17.11
CA PHE A 319 24.15 -7.40 16.30
C PHE A 319 23.69 -8.61 15.51
N PHE A 320 22.89 -9.51 16.09
CA PHE A 320 22.41 -10.70 15.40
C PHE A 320 21.20 -10.40 14.52
N HIS A 321 20.33 -9.50 14.97
CA HIS A 321 19.12 -9.16 14.24
C HIS A 321 19.37 -8.29 13.00
N GLY A 322 20.48 -7.54 12.95
CA GLY A 322 20.90 -6.77 11.79
C GLY A 322 19.91 -5.68 11.34
N GLY A 323 19.06 -5.20 12.25
CA GLY A 323 18.05 -4.17 12.00
C GLY A 323 16.70 -4.69 11.52
N VAL A 324 16.56 -5.99 11.25
CA VAL A 324 15.31 -6.61 10.74
C VAL A 324 14.18 -6.55 11.79
N GLN A 325 14.50 -6.37 13.07
CA GLN A 325 13.54 -6.16 14.15
C GLN A 325 12.81 -4.81 14.11
N PHE A 326 13.27 -3.86 13.28
CA PHE A 326 12.73 -2.50 13.18
C PHE A 326 11.98 -2.29 11.84
N GLN A 327 11.08 -3.19 11.48
CA GLN A 327 10.33 -3.10 10.22
C GLN A 327 9.46 -1.85 10.16
N ALA A 328 8.72 -1.52 11.21
CA ALA A 328 7.87 -0.33 11.23
C ALA A 328 8.68 0.93 10.93
N ILE A 329 9.90 1.00 11.49
CA ILE A 329 10.84 2.10 11.27
C ILE A 329 11.38 2.09 9.84
N HIS A 330 11.71 0.91 9.30
CA HIS A 330 12.13 0.77 7.91
C HIS A 330 11.05 1.23 6.92
N HIS A 331 9.78 0.91 7.19
CA HIS A 331 8.66 1.32 6.33
C HIS A 331 8.34 2.81 6.42
N LEU A 332 8.46 3.42 7.61
CA LEU A 332 8.27 4.87 7.78
C LEU A 332 9.47 5.68 7.26
N PHE A 333 10.69 5.21 7.51
CA PHE A 333 11.93 5.94 7.25
C PHE A 333 13.02 5.03 6.65
N PRO A 334 12.83 4.53 5.42
CA PRO A 334 13.70 3.50 4.82
C PRO A 334 15.15 3.95 4.61
N ARG A 335 15.40 5.26 4.60
CA ARG A 335 16.73 5.85 4.41
C ARG A 335 17.55 6.01 5.69
N ILE A 336 17.00 5.68 6.86
CA ILE A 336 17.74 5.75 8.12
C ILE A 336 18.74 4.58 8.19
N PRO A 337 20.02 4.85 8.45
CA PRO A 337 21.03 3.80 8.59
C PRO A 337 20.76 2.95 9.84
N ARG A 338 21.09 1.65 9.76
CA ARG A 338 20.77 0.64 10.77
C ARG A 338 21.12 1.02 12.21
N HIS A 339 22.28 1.64 12.43
CA HIS A 339 22.74 2.04 13.75
C HIS A 339 21.87 3.12 14.43
N ASN A 340 21.02 3.82 13.67
CA ASN A 340 20.09 4.83 14.18
C ASN A 340 18.64 4.32 14.33
N LEU A 341 18.34 3.08 13.90
CA LEU A 341 16.97 2.54 13.92
C LEU A 341 16.40 2.47 15.33
N ARG A 342 17.16 1.99 16.31
CA ARG A 342 16.69 1.87 17.70
C ARG A 342 16.37 3.22 18.34
N LYS A 343 17.17 4.26 18.05
CA LYS A 343 16.88 5.61 18.53
C LYS A 343 15.62 6.16 17.85
N THR A 344 15.50 5.96 16.55
CA THR A 344 14.31 6.34 15.77
C THR A 344 13.05 5.63 16.28
N GLN A 345 13.16 4.37 16.68
CA GLN A 345 12.06 3.58 17.23
C GLN A 345 11.40 4.24 18.44
N ARG A 346 12.20 4.85 19.31
CA ARG A 346 11.69 5.57 20.49
C ARG A 346 10.92 6.83 20.10
N LEU A 347 11.43 7.58 19.13
CA LEU A 347 10.75 8.77 18.60
C LEU A 347 9.43 8.41 17.91
N VAL A 348 9.38 7.27 17.21
CA VAL A 348 8.15 6.77 16.59
C VAL A 348 7.15 6.30 17.65
N GLN A 349 7.60 5.68 18.73
CA GLN A 349 6.72 5.33 19.87
C GLN A 349 6.12 6.58 20.52
N GLU A 350 6.93 7.62 20.78
CA GLU A 350 6.44 8.93 21.26
C GLU A 350 5.36 9.50 20.33
N PHE A 351 5.61 9.48 19.02
CA PHE A 351 4.61 9.91 18.03
C PHE A 351 3.32 9.07 18.09
N CYS A 352 3.45 7.74 18.16
CA CYS A 352 2.31 6.83 18.25
C CYS A 352 1.44 7.12 19.47
N ASP A 353 2.06 7.35 20.63
CA ASP A 353 1.37 7.72 21.87
C ASP A 353 0.66 9.08 21.72
N ASP A 354 1.30 10.05 21.08
CA ASP A 354 0.76 11.39 20.84
C ASP A 354 -0.46 11.42 19.91
N VAL A 355 -0.57 10.47 18.97
CA VAL A 355 -1.70 10.39 18.02
C VAL A 355 -2.68 9.26 18.32
N GLY A 356 -2.41 8.43 19.33
CA GLY A 356 -3.23 7.28 19.69
C GLY A 356 -3.18 6.14 18.66
N ILE A 357 -2.08 5.99 17.91
CA ILE A 357 -1.87 4.84 17.03
C ILE A 357 -1.20 3.73 17.85
N PRO A 358 -1.81 2.54 17.98
CA PRO A 358 -1.18 1.42 18.68
C PRO A 358 0.11 1.00 17.98
N TYR A 359 1.23 1.07 18.71
CA TYR A 359 2.52 0.61 18.21
C TYR A 359 2.68 -0.90 18.45
N ALA A 360 2.71 -1.67 17.37
CA ALA A 360 2.82 -3.13 17.43
C ALA A 360 4.27 -3.56 17.72
N LEU A 361 4.56 -3.75 19.01
CA LEU A 361 5.86 -4.19 19.52
C LEU A 361 5.69 -5.47 20.34
N TYR A 362 6.30 -6.57 19.91
CA TYR A 362 6.14 -7.87 20.57
C TYR A 362 7.49 -8.50 20.87
N GLY A 363 7.62 -9.14 22.03
CA GLY A 363 8.76 -10.00 22.32
C GLY A 363 8.80 -11.23 21.40
N PHE A 364 9.95 -11.90 21.32
CA PHE A 364 10.16 -13.02 20.39
C PHE A 364 9.09 -14.13 20.51
N VAL A 365 8.72 -14.52 21.73
CA VAL A 365 7.74 -15.59 21.98
C VAL A 365 6.34 -15.17 21.55
N ASP A 366 5.90 -13.98 21.93
CA ASP A 366 4.55 -13.51 21.63
C ASP A 366 4.39 -13.18 20.14
N GLY A 367 5.44 -12.65 19.49
CA GLY A 367 5.47 -12.50 18.03
C GLY A 367 5.27 -13.84 17.30
N ASN A 368 5.94 -14.92 17.76
CA ASN A 368 5.75 -16.25 17.18
C ASN A 368 4.32 -16.77 17.39
N LYS A 369 3.72 -16.55 18.56
CA LYS A 369 2.31 -16.93 18.80
C LYS A 369 1.37 -16.22 17.83
N GLN A 370 1.59 -14.93 17.57
CA GLN A 370 0.79 -14.14 16.63
C GLN A 370 0.89 -14.70 15.21
N VAL A 371 2.11 -15.03 14.74
CA VAL A 371 2.33 -15.61 13.41
C VAL A 371 1.67 -16.98 13.28
N ILE A 372 1.86 -17.87 14.25
CA ILE A 372 1.25 -19.22 14.23
C ILE A 372 -0.28 -19.12 14.27
N GLY A 373 -0.83 -18.21 15.09
CA GLY A 373 -2.26 -17.93 15.14
C GLY A 373 -2.81 -17.51 13.78
N ARG A 374 -2.13 -16.57 13.10
CA ARG A 374 -2.52 -16.10 11.77
C ARG A 374 -2.40 -17.19 10.70
N LEU A 375 -1.36 -18.02 10.74
CA LEU A 375 -1.23 -19.17 9.85
C LEU A 375 -2.38 -20.17 10.04
N ALA A 376 -2.82 -20.38 11.28
CA ALA A 376 -3.98 -21.22 11.57
C ALA A 376 -5.29 -20.62 11.03
N ASP A 377 -5.46 -19.29 11.11
CA ASP A 377 -6.59 -18.59 10.49
C ASP A 377 -6.60 -18.74 8.97
N VAL A 378 -5.46 -18.51 8.31
CA VAL A 378 -5.32 -18.64 6.85
C VAL A 378 -5.56 -20.09 6.41
N ALA A 379 -5.05 -21.07 7.15
CA ALA A 379 -5.30 -22.48 6.86
C ALA A 379 -6.80 -22.83 6.94
N ARG A 380 -7.54 -22.27 7.91
CA ARG A 380 -9.00 -22.42 7.98
C ARG A 380 -9.70 -21.79 6.76
N GLN A 381 -9.30 -20.57 6.37
CA GLN A 381 -9.87 -19.90 5.19
C GLN A 381 -9.60 -20.70 3.90
N ALA A 382 -8.38 -21.20 3.71
CA ALA A 382 -8.00 -22.01 2.57
C ALA A 382 -8.80 -23.33 2.51
N ALA A 383 -9.02 -23.99 3.65
CA ALA A 383 -9.84 -25.20 3.73
C ALA A 383 -11.31 -24.94 3.33
N ILE A 384 -11.88 -23.80 3.76
CA ILE A 384 -13.24 -23.38 3.36
C ILE A 384 -13.28 -23.14 1.84
N LEU A 385 -12.30 -22.42 1.29
CA LEU A 385 -12.24 -22.15 -0.14
C LEU A 385 -12.12 -23.44 -0.97
N ALA A 386 -11.26 -24.38 -0.55
CA ALA A 386 -11.11 -25.68 -1.20
C ALA A 386 -12.41 -26.49 -1.17
N LYS A 387 -13.12 -26.48 -0.03
CA LYS A 387 -14.44 -27.12 0.08
C LYS A 387 -15.45 -26.48 -0.88
N CYS A 388 -15.46 -25.15 -0.97
CA CYS A 388 -16.36 -24.43 -1.87
C CYS A 388 -16.04 -24.74 -3.34
N GLN A 389 -14.77 -24.77 -3.74
CA GLN A 389 -14.35 -25.18 -5.08
C GLN A 389 -14.79 -26.61 -5.41
N SER A 390 -14.66 -27.55 -4.47
CA SER A 390 -15.09 -28.94 -4.68
C SER A 390 -16.61 -29.06 -4.88
N VAL A 391 -17.40 -28.29 -4.12
CA VAL A 391 -18.87 -28.21 -4.29
C VAL A 391 -19.23 -27.58 -5.63
N MET A 392 -18.56 -26.50 -6.03
CA MET A 392 -18.77 -25.86 -7.33
C MET A 392 -18.50 -26.83 -8.49
N ALA A 393 -17.37 -27.54 -8.46
CA ALA A 393 -17.00 -28.52 -9.47
C ALA A 393 -17.97 -29.71 -9.52
N ALA A 394 -18.53 -30.12 -8.37
CA ALA A 394 -19.54 -31.17 -8.30
C ALA A 394 -20.94 -30.69 -8.76
N SER A 395 -21.19 -29.37 -8.74
CA SER A 395 -22.47 -28.75 -9.11
C SER A 395 -22.57 -28.31 -10.57
N GLU A 396 -21.50 -28.42 -11.37
CA GLU A 396 -21.61 -28.26 -12.84
C GLU A 396 -22.41 -29.44 -13.41
N PRO A 397 -23.61 -29.22 -13.99
CA PRO A 397 -24.39 -30.31 -14.56
C PRO A 397 -23.62 -30.90 -15.74
N GLY A 398 -23.47 -32.22 -15.74
CA GLY A 398 -22.96 -32.96 -16.87
C GLY A 398 -23.71 -32.56 -18.13
N ARG A 399 -22.94 -32.22 -19.17
CA ARG A 399 -23.40 -32.07 -20.55
C ARG A 399 -24.02 -33.42 -20.96
N GLU A 400 -25.32 -33.59 -20.72
CA GLU A 400 -26.04 -34.78 -21.16
C GLU A 400 -25.90 -34.88 -22.68
N HIS A 401 -25.33 -36.00 -23.12
CA HIS A 401 -25.30 -36.41 -24.51
C HIS A 401 -26.75 -36.56 -25.00
N HIS A 402 -27.27 -35.55 -25.69
CA HIS A 402 -28.41 -35.73 -26.59
C HIS A 402 -27.98 -36.63 -27.75
N HIS A 403 -28.14 -37.94 -27.55
CA HIS A 403 -28.30 -38.88 -28.66
C HIS A 403 -29.69 -38.64 -29.26
N HIS A 404 -29.73 -37.91 -30.37
CA HIS A 404 -30.88 -37.96 -31.27
C HIS A 404 -30.77 -39.21 -32.16
N HIS A 405 -31.92 -39.88 -32.21
CA HIS A 405 -32.31 -41.09 -32.94
C HIS A 405 -31.69 -41.33 -34.32
#